data_AF-A0A5C6XA24-F1
#
_entry.id   AF-A0A5C6XA24-F1
#
_cell.length_a   1.000
_cell.length_b   1.000
_cell.length_c   1.000
_cell.angle_alpha   90.00
_cell.angle_beta   90.00
_cell.angle_gamma   90.00
#
_symmetry.space_group_name_H-M   'P 1'
#
loop_
_entity.id
_entity.type
_entity.pdbx_description
1 polymer ?
#
loop_
_entity_poly.entity_id
_entity_poly.type
_entity_poly.pdbx_seq_one_letter_code
_entity_poly.pdbx_strand_id
1 'polypeptide(L)' 'MEIRVNGKLEHIANEGSLSVEALLSELGVEAARGVAVAVGDQVVPRSRWGERVIEAGASVEIIRATQGG' A
#
# COMPACT_ATOMS: atom_id res chain seq x y z
N MET A 1 -5.53 9.06 9.14
CA MET A 1 -5.92 7.72 9.65
C MET A 1 -4.68 6.91 10.01
N GLU A 2 -4.78 5.98 10.96
CA GLU A 2 -3.68 5.06 11.31
C GLU A 2 -3.79 3.77 10.52
N ILE A 3 -2.68 3.27 9.97
CA ILE A 3 -2.60 1.95 9.31
C ILE A 3 -1.27 1.28 9.66
N ARG A 4 -1.17 -0.04 9.45
CA ARG A 4 0.09 -0.76 9.57
C ARG A 4 0.70 -0.95 8.18
N VAL A 5 1.90 -0.46 7.96
CA VAL A 5 2.66 -0.66 6.71
C VAL A 5 3.92 -1.46 7.02
N ASN A 6 4.08 -2.63 6.41
CA ASN A 6 5.24 -3.51 6.63
C ASN A 6 5.55 -3.74 8.12
N GLY A 7 4.51 -3.98 8.93
CA GLY A 7 4.64 -4.19 10.37
C GLY A 7 4.74 -2.92 11.23
N LYS A 8 4.99 -1.75 10.63
CA LYS A 8 5.12 -0.46 11.34
C LYS A 8 3.80 0.30 11.33
N LEU A 9 3.43 0.90 12.47
CA LEU A 9 2.28 1.80 12.53
C LEU A 9 2.64 3.13 11.88
N GLU A 10 1.85 3.56 10.90
CA GLU A 10 2.00 4.80 10.15
C GLU A 10 0.74 5.66 10.29
N HIS A 11 0.95 6.97 10.45
CA HIS A 11 -0.12 7.95 10.44
C HIS A 11 -0.20 8.61 9.06
N ILE A 12 -1.30 8.39 8.35
CA ILE A 12 -1.56 8.97 7.03
C ILE A 12 -2.44 10.22 7.21
N ALA A 13 -2.06 11.35 6.62
CA ALA A 13 -2.77 12.62 6.80
C ALA A 13 -4.23 12.60 6.30
N ASN A 14 -4.58 11.65 5.42
CA ASN A 14 -5.94 11.50 4.92
C ASN A 14 -6.91 11.03 6.03
N GLU A 15 -8.02 11.76 6.19
CA GLU A 15 -9.07 11.44 7.16
C GLU A 15 -10.14 10.53 6.50
N GLY A 16 -9.97 9.22 6.66
CA GLY A 16 -11.01 8.25 6.34
C GLY A 16 -10.46 7.01 5.64
N SER A 17 -10.32 7.10 4.33
CA SER A 17 -9.90 5.99 3.48
C SER A 17 -9.13 6.48 2.27
N LEU A 18 -8.17 5.71 1.77
CA LEU A 18 -7.42 6.03 0.56
C LEU A 18 -7.20 4.79 -0.31
N SER A 19 -7.00 4.98 -1.61
CA SER A 19 -6.65 3.86 -2.49
C SER A 19 -5.22 3.37 -2.23
N VAL A 20 -4.92 2.14 -2.66
CA VAL A 20 -3.54 1.63 -2.66
C VAL A 20 -2.61 2.56 -3.43
N GLU A 21 -3.05 3.07 -4.58
CA GLU A 21 -2.25 3.99 -5.38
C GLU A 21 -1.93 5.30 -4.64
N ALA A 22 -2.92 5.89 -3.96
CA ALA A 22 -2.72 7.08 -3.15
C ALA A 22 -1.74 6.81 -1.99
N LEU A 23 -1.85 5.67 -1.31
CA LEU A 23 -0.91 5.29 -0.25
C LEU A 23 0.51 5.19 -0.78
N LEU A 24 0.73 4.55 -1.94
CA LEU A 24 2.06 4.44 -2.52
C LEU A 24 2.64 5.83 -2.84
N SER A 25 1.84 6.76 -3.34
CA SER A 25 2.25 8.15 -3.57
C SER A 25 2.66 8.86 -2.28
N GLU A 26 1.85 8.75 -1.21
CA GLU A 26 2.14 9.32 0.11
C GLU A 26 3.46 8.78 0.69
N LEU A 27 3.74 7.50 0.48
CA LEU A 27 4.96 6.84 0.96
C LEU A 27 6.18 7.06 0.04
N GLY A 28 6.05 7.83 -1.04
CA GLY A 28 7.12 8.00 -2.04
C GLY A 28 7.50 6.69 -2.73
N VAL A 29 6.58 5.73 -2.80
CA VAL A 29 6.75 4.46 -3.49
C VAL A 29 6.29 4.65 -4.93
N GLU A 30 7.25 4.74 -5.84
CA GLU A 30 6.93 4.70 -7.26
C GLU A 30 6.24 3.38 -7.60
N ALA A 31 5.09 3.49 -8.27
CA ALA A 31 4.42 2.36 -8.86
C ALA A 31 5.26 1.87 -10.06
N ALA A 32 6.36 1.17 -9.80
CA ALA A 32 7.25 0.61 -10.81
C ALA A 32 7.00 -0.90 -11.01
N ARG A 33 7.66 -1.48 -12.03
CA ARG A 33 7.75 -2.94 -12.13
C ARG A 33 8.45 -3.49 -10.89
N GLY A 34 7.96 -4.61 -10.39
CA GLY A 34 8.51 -5.27 -9.19
C GLY A 34 7.93 -4.79 -7.86
N VAL A 35 6.97 -3.87 -7.85
CA VAL A 35 6.22 -3.54 -6.62
C VAL A 35 4.97 -4.42 -6.53
N ALA A 36 4.79 -5.10 -5.40
CA ALA A 36 3.58 -5.83 -5.05
C ALA A 36 3.02 -5.27 -3.73
N VAL A 37 1.69 -5.18 -3.66
CA VAL A 37 0.99 -4.68 -2.47
C VAL A 37 -0.04 -5.70 -2.02
N ALA A 38 -0.08 -6.00 -0.73
CA ALA A 38 -1.16 -6.73 -0.09
C ALA A 38 -1.88 -5.84 0.92
N VAL A 39 -3.20 -6.01 1.04
CA VAL A 39 -4.04 -5.36 2.05
C VAL A 39 -4.70 -6.47 2.86
N GLY A 40 -4.36 -6.56 4.16
CA GLY A 40 -4.56 -7.76 4.96
C GLY A 40 -3.80 -8.93 4.35
N ASP A 41 -4.49 -10.05 4.13
CA ASP A 41 -3.91 -11.28 3.57
C ASP A 41 -4.09 -11.41 2.04
N GLN A 42 -4.52 -10.32 1.38
CA GLN A 42 -4.85 -10.34 -0.05
C GLN A 42 -3.93 -9.44 -0.86
N VAL A 43 -3.21 -10.04 -1.80
CA VAL A 43 -2.45 -9.30 -2.82
C VAL A 43 -3.42 -8.55 -3.73
N VAL A 44 -3.20 -7.25 -3.89
CA VAL A 44 -4.00 -6.38 -4.74
C VAL A 44 -3.33 -6.29 -6.11
N PRO A 45 -3.97 -6.77 -7.19
CA PRO A 45 -3.43 -6.63 -8.54
C PRO A 45 -3.22 -5.16 -8.87
N ARG A 46 -2.14 -4.84 -9.58
CA ARG A 46 -1.78 -3.46 -9.94
C ARG A 46 -2.91 -2.70 -10.63
N SER A 47 -3.67 -3.37 -11.50
CA SER A 47 -4.80 -2.77 -12.21
C SER A 47 -5.94 -2.30 -11.28
N ARG A 48 -5.96 -2.76 -10.02
CA ARG A 48 -6.96 -2.40 -9.01
C ARG A 48 -6.42 -1.45 -7.95
N TRP A 49 -5.19 -0.95 -8.08
CA TRP A 49 -4.61 -0.08 -7.03
C TRP A 49 -5.35 1.24 -6.87
N GLY A 50 -5.90 1.81 -7.96
CA GLY A 50 -6.72 3.01 -7.89
C GLY A 50 -8.11 2.78 -7.27
N GLU A 51 -8.61 1.54 -7.31
CA GLU A 51 -9.97 1.19 -6.85
C GLU A 51 -9.98 0.57 -5.45
N ARG A 52 -8.90 -0.13 -5.06
CA ARG A 52 -8.83 -0.82 -3.77
C ARG A 52 -8.63 0.19 -2.66
N VAL A 53 -9.71 0.45 -1.93
CA VAL A 53 -9.74 1.29 -0.73
C VAL A 53 -9.04 0.59 0.45
N ILE A 54 -8.25 1.35 1.19
CA ILE A 54 -7.63 1.02 2.47
C ILE A 54 -8.35 1.84 3.53
N GLU A 55 -8.78 1.17 4.59
CA GLU A 55 -9.47 1.78 5.73
C GLU A 55 -8.53 1.97 6.91
N ALA A 56 -8.93 2.79 7.88
CA ALA A 56 -8.23 2.91 9.14
C ALA A 56 -8.04 1.55 9.83
N GLY A 57 -6.87 1.32 10.42
CA GLY A 57 -6.50 0.07 11.08
C GLY A 57 -6.09 -1.06 10.14
N ALA A 58 -6.19 -0.88 8.81
CA ALA A 58 -5.78 -1.89 7.85
C ALA A 58 -4.28 -2.20 7.94
N SER A 59 -3.93 -3.45 7.63
CA SER A 59 -2.55 -3.87 7.42
C SER A 59 -2.24 -3.86 5.94
N VAL A 60 -1.11 -3.27 5.56
CA VAL A 60 -0.63 -3.17 4.20
C VAL A 60 0.80 -3.68 4.15
N GLU A 61 1.07 -4.62 3.24
CA GLU A 61 2.43 -5.05 2.94
C GLU A 61 2.82 -4.58 1.56
N ILE A 62 4.00 -3.97 1.46
CA ILE A 62 4.58 -3.45 0.24
C ILE A 62 5.93 -4.14 0.04
N ILE A 63 5.98 -5.01 -0.96
CA ILE A 63 7.17 -5.73 -1.36
C ILE A 63 7.73 -5.07 -2.60
N ARG A 64 9.01 -4.75 -2.58
CA ARG A 64 9.77 -4.31 -3.76
C ARG A 64 10.71 -5.43 -4.15
N ALA A 65 10.55 -5.95 -5.36
CA ALA A 65 11.48 -6.88 -5.94
C ALA A 65 12.84 -6.19 -6.01
N THR A 66 13.79 -6.71 -5.26
CA THR A 66 15.20 -6.45 -5.51
C THR A 66 15.54 -7.21 -6.79
N GLN A 67 16.14 -6.55 -7.79
CA GLN A 67 16.60 -7.27 -8.97
C GLN A 67 17.62 -8.33 -8.51
N GLY A 68 17.29 -9.60 -8.69
CA GLY A 68 18.19 -10.72 -8.48
C GLY A 68 18.47 -11.39 -9.82
N GLY A 69 19.75 -11.41 -10.22
CA GLY A 69 20.26 -12.13 -11.39
C GLY A 69 20.37 -11.31 -12.66
#